data_AF-A0A1H9P6E5-F1
#
_entry.id   AF-A0A1H9P6E5-F1
#
_cell.length_a   1.000
_cell.length_b   1.000
_cell.length_c   1.000
_cell.angle_alpha   90.00
_cell.angle_beta   90.00
_cell.angle_gamma   90.00
#
_symmetry.space_group_name_H-M   'P 1'
#
loop_
_entity.id
_entity.type
_entity.pdbx_description
1 polymer ?
#
loop_
_entity_poly.entity_id
_entity_poly.type
_entity_poly.pdbx_seq_one_letter_code
_entity_poly.pdbx_strand_id
1 'polypeptide(L)' 'MPRLMLSDELWSKLENVLLQQAIYHKPDLRMTVEGMLYRMRAGCPWRDLPSAFGRWNSVYKRFNAWSAVGKWLK' A
#
# COMPACT_ATOMS: atom_id res chain seq x y z
N MET A 1 -14.74 5.56 8.66
CA MET A 1 -13.92 5.02 7.55
C MET A 1 -12.62 5.82 7.49
N PRO A 2 -11.45 5.19 7.31
CA PRO A 2 -10.22 5.95 7.09
C PRO A 2 -10.38 6.79 5.82
N ARG A 3 -9.85 8.02 5.83
CA ARG A 3 -9.80 8.84 4.63
C ARG A 3 -8.78 8.19 3.68
N LEU A 4 -9.26 7.52 2.64
CA LEU A 4 -8.41 7.03 1.56
C LEU A 4 -7.72 8.23 0.91
N MET A 5 -6.43 8.09 0.62
CA MET A 5 -5.63 9.17 0.07
C MET A 5 -5.77 9.25 -1.45
N LEU A 6 -6.10 8.15 -2.12
CA LEU A 6 -6.22 8.11 -3.57
C LEU A 6 -7.69 8.16 -3.99
N SER A 7 -8.01 9.09 -4.90
CA SER A 7 -9.23 9.01 -5.69
C SER A 7 -9.20 7.77 -6.58
N ASP A 8 -10.37 7.34 -7.06
CA ASP A 8 -10.45 6.19 -7.96
C ASP A 8 -9.62 6.38 -9.24
N GLU A 9 -9.58 7.60 -9.79
CA GLU A 9 -8.74 7.92 -10.95
C GLU A 9 -7.23 7.78 -10.67
N LEU A 10 -6.77 8.30 -9.52
CA LEU A 10 -5.36 8.17 -9.13
C LEU A 10 -5.01 6.73 -8.82
N TRP A 11 -5.94 6.00 -8.20
CA TRP A 11 -5.80 4.56 -7.98
C TRP A 11 -5.64 3.82 -9.29
N SER A 12 -6.50 4.03 -10.29
CA SER A 12 -6.40 3.34 -11.58
C SER A 12 -5.07 3.64 -12.30
N LYS A 13 -4.55 4.87 -12.22
CA LYS A 13 -3.23 5.19 -12.77
C LYS A 13 -2.11 4.44 -12.03
N LEU A 14 -2.14 4.45 -10.71
CA LEU A 14 -1.15 3.74 -9.89
C LEU A 14 -1.21 2.23 -10.09
N GLU A 15 -2.42 1.66 -10.13
CA GLU A 15 -2.67 0.24 -10.35
C GLU A 15 -2.07 -0.22 -11.68
N ASN A 16 -2.23 0.54 -12.76
CA ASN A 16 -1.58 0.24 -14.03
C ASN A 16 -0.05 0.18 -13.90
N VAL A 17 0.57 1.10 -13.17
CA VAL A 17 2.02 1.09 -12.93
C VAL A 17 2.43 -0.13 -12.08
N LEU A 18 1.66 -0.46 -11.05
CA LEU A 18 1.90 -1.64 -10.21
C LEU A 18 1.85 -2.93 -11.04
N LEU A 19 0.85 -3.05 -11.92
CA LEU A 19 0.71 -4.19 -12.83
C LEU A 19 1.90 -4.29 -13.80
N GLN A 20 2.37 -3.16 -14.35
CA GLN A 20 3.57 -3.12 -15.19
C GLN A 20 4.83 -3.56 -14.42
N GLN A 21 4.92 -3.26 -13.13
CA GLN A 21 5.98 -3.71 -12.23
C GLN A 21 5.81 -5.16 -11.77
N ALA A 22 4.98 -5.96 -12.44
CA ALA A 22 4.66 -7.34 -12.09
C ALA A 22 4.14 -7.50 -10.64
N ILE A 23 3.40 -6.50 -10.14
CA ILE A 23 2.62 -6.61 -8.91
C ILE A 23 1.20 -6.98 -9.33
N TYR A 24 0.84 -8.24 -9.13
CA TYR A 24 -0.46 -8.76 -9.54
C TYR A 24 -1.62 -8.10 -8.79
N HIS A 25 -2.74 -7.93 -9.51
CA HIS A 25 -3.99 -7.46 -8.94
C HIS A 25 -4.53 -8.49 -7.94
N LYS A 26 -4.43 -8.16 -6.66
CA LYS A 26 -5.11 -8.86 -5.57
C LYS A 26 -6.28 -8.01 -5.07
N PRO A 27 -7.36 -8.62 -4.53
CA PRO A 27 -8.49 -7.87 -3.98
C PRO A 27 -8.06 -6.82 -2.94
N ASP A 28 -7.06 -7.16 -2.10
CA ASP A 28 -6.57 -6.28 -1.04
C ASP A 28 -5.47 -5.30 -1.50
N LEU A 29 -5.13 -5.27 -2.79
CA LEU A 29 -3.99 -4.49 -3.28
C LEU A 29 -4.17 -3.00 -2.96
N ARG A 30 -5.36 -2.45 -3.24
CA ARG A 30 -5.70 -1.06 -2.93
C ARG A 30 -5.55 -0.73 -1.47
N MET A 31 -6.18 -1.51 -0.59
CA MET A 31 -6.12 -1.27 0.85
C MET A 31 -4.70 -1.39 1.40
N THR A 32 -3.90 -2.30 0.84
CA THR A 32 -2.48 -2.43 1.23
C THR A 32 -1.70 -1.18 0.87
N VAL A 33 -1.82 -0.71 -0.37
CA VAL A 33 -1.09 0.48 -0.86
C VAL A 33 -1.55 1.73 -0.12
N GLU A 34 -2.85 1.89 0.10
CA GLU A 34 -3.41 2.96 0.93
C GLU A 34 -2.86 2.91 2.36
N GLY A 35 -2.72 1.72 2.95
CA GLY A 35 -2.08 1.55 4.25
C GLY A 35 -0.60 1.96 4.25
N MET A 36 0.15 1.62 3.20
CA MET A 36 1.54 2.06 3.05
C MET A 36 1.63 3.59 2.93
N LEU A 37 0.79 4.21 2.08
CA LEU A 37 0.76 5.65 1.87
C LEU A 37 0.33 6.40 3.14
N TYR A 38 -0.68 5.89 3.84
CA TYR A 38 -1.09 6.44 5.13
C TYR A 38 0.08 6.45 6.11
N ARG A 39 0.81 5.33 6.25
CA ARG A 39 1.98 5.26 7.13
C ARG A 39 3.06 6.26 6.72
N MET A 40 3.34 6.41 5.43
CA MET A 40 4.33 7.37 4.93
C MET A 40 3.92 8.82 5.23
N ARG A 41 2.63 9.14 5.14
CA ARG A 41 2.10 10.47 5.47
C ARG A 41 2.04 10.75 6.96
N ALA A 42 1.56 9.78 7.75
CA ALA A 42 1.34 9.94 9.18
C ALA A 42 2.62 9.75 10.00
N GLY A 43 3.63 9.09 9.44
CA GLY A 43 4.89 8.77 10.14
C GLY A 43 4.74 7.76 11.27
N CYS A 44 3.62 7.04 11.35
CA CYS A 44 3.35 6.14 12.48
C CYS A 44 4.18 4.83 12.39
N PRO A 45 4.40 4.17 13.54
CA PRO A 45 4.87 2.79 13.57
C PRO A 45 3.91 1.86 12.81
N TRP A 46 4.44 0.81 12.18
CA TRP A 46 3.61 -0.17 11.46
C TRP A 46 2.50 -0.77 12.33
N ARG A 47 2.77 -1.00 13.61
CA ARG A 47 1.79 -1.57 14.56
C ARG A 47 0.57 -0.68 14.79
N ASP A 48 0.70 0.63 14.57
CA ASP A 48 -0.37 1.60 14.77
C ASP A 48 -1.14 1.88 13.47
N LEU A 49 -0.87 1.10 12.42
CA LEU A 49 -1.63 1.20 11.18
C LEU A 49 -3.10 0.87 11.44
N PRO A 50 -4.05 1.74 11.03
CA PRO A 50 -5.47 1.48 11.20
C PRO A 50 -5.88 0.14 10.60
N SER A 51 -6.65 -0.64 11.35
CA SER A 51 -7.14 -1.97 10.94
C SER A 51 -8.00 -1.95 9.67
N ALA A 52 -8.51 -0.78 9.31
CA ALA A 52 -9.26 -0.55 8.09
C ALA A 52 -8.44 -0.75 6.80
N PHE A 53 -7.11 -0.68 6.86
CA PHE A 53 -6.21 -1.03 5.75
C PHE A 53 -5.83 -2.52 5.73
N GLY A 54 -6.39 -3.31 6.64
CA GLY A 54 -6.05 -4.72 6.86
C GLY A 54 -5.02 -4.90 7.99
N ARG A 55 -4.49 -6.13 8.11
CA ARG A 55 -3.51 -6.47 9.14
C ARG A 55 -2.18 -5.78 8.85
N TRP A 56 -1.68 -4.97 9.78
CA TRP A 56 -0.41 -4.25 9.63
C TRP A 56 0.76 -5.16 9.24
N ASN A 57 0.83 -6.39 9.76
CA ASN A 57 1.90 -7.34 9.47
C ASN A 57 1.89 -7.76 7.99
N SER A 58 0.70 -7.92 7.39
CA SER A 58 0.55 -8.22 5.97
C SER A 58 1.01 -7.07 5.09
N VAL A 59 0.67 -5.83 5.48
CA VAL A 59 1.09 -4.61 4.77
C VAL A 59 2.60 -4.45 4.87
N TYR A 60 3.18 -4.58 6.07
CA TYR A 60 4.61 -4.53 6.29
C TYR A 60 5.38 -5.59 5.49
N LYS A 61 4.93 -6.85 5.50
CA LYS A 61 5.57 -7.92 4.72
C LYS A 61 5.59 -7.60 3.22
N ARG A 62 4.50 -7.06 2.68
CA ARG A 62 4.42 -6.63 1.28
C ARG A 62 5.35 -5.46 0.99
N PHE A 63 5.34 -4.44 1.85
CA PHE A 63 6.23 -3.28 1.73
C PHE A 63 7.70 -3.72 1.74
N ASN A 64 8.09 -4.58 2.69
CA ASN A 64 9.46 -5.07 2.80
C ASN A 64 9.86 -5.93 1.59
N ALA A 65 8.96 -6.80 1.10
CA ALA A 65 9.21 -7.61 -0.09
C ALA A 65 9.37 -6.73 -1.35
N TRP A 66 8.55 -5.70 -1.54
CA TRP A 66 8.66 -4.80 -2.69
C TRP A 66 9.90 -3.92 -2.60
N SER A 67 10.24 -3.44 -1.41
CA SER A 67 11.45 -2.66 -1.17
C SER A 67 12.72 -3.48 -1.42
N ALA A 68 12.73 -4.76 -1.04
CA ALA A 68 13.86 -5.66 -1.28
C ALA A 68 14.11 -5.91 -2.77
N VAL A 69 13.06 -5.89 -3.59
CA VAL A 69 13.13 -6.09 -5.04
C VAL A 69 13.30 -4.76 -5.79
N GLY A 70 13.39 -3.62 -5.08
CA GLY A 70 13.53 -2.29 -5.69
C GLY A 70 12.25 -1.78 -6.37
N LYS A 71 11.10 -2.42 -6.12
CA LYS A 71 9.79 -1.98 -6.62
C LYS A 71 9.20 -0.83 -5.79
N TRP A 72 9.79 -0.57 -4.63
CA TRP A 72 9.40 0.52 -3.73
C TRP A 72 10.64 1.17 -3.13
N LEU A 73 10.59 2.48 -2.93
CA LEU A 73 11.68 3.24 -2.29
C LEU A 73 11.61 3.05 -0.77
N LYS A 74 12.76 2.88 -0.13
CA LYS A 74 12.89 2.76 1.33
C LYS A 74 12.60 4.08 2.04
#